data_AF-A0A7J4HZ54-F1
#
_entry.id   AF-A0A7J4HZ54-F1
#
_cell.length_a   1.000
_cell.length_b   1.000
_cell.length_c   1.000
_cell.angle_alpha   90.00
_cell.angle_beta   90.00
_cell.angle_gamma   90.00
#
_symmetry.space_group_name_H-M   'P 1'
#
loop_
_entity.id
_entity.type
_entity.pdbx_description
1 polymer ?
#
loop_
_entity_poly.entity_id
_entity_poly.type
_entity_poly.pdbx_seq_one_letter_code
_entity_poly.pdbx_strand_id
1 'polypeptide(L)'
;MKNIYRTIARIVPSWTNTKLKEFLSYSSIRVDPEDFIGFVILSSLLLGLGGGFLAGYFLQKPFWVFFVALTLCSYIVVYLWLSVLADKKARLVEESLPDALQLMSSNLKAGMT
;
A
#
# COMPACT_ATOMS: atom_id res chain seq x y z
N MET A 1 6.98 15.30 -12.93
CA MET A 1 6.10 14.12 -12.74
C MET A 1 5.44 14.05 -11.35
N LYS A 2 6.11 14.44 -10.26
CA LYS A 2 5.52 14.47 -8.88
C LYS A 2 4.15 15.15 -8.76
N ASN A 3 3.90 16.24 -9.49
CA ASN A 3 2.61 16.95 -9.41
C ASN A 3 1.40 16.15 -9.92
N ILE A 4 1.58 15.25 -10.89
CA ILE A 4 0.46 14.47 -11.45
C ILE A 4 -0.03 13.43 -10.42
N TYR A 5 0.91 12.74 -9.78
CA TYR A 5 0.59 11.76 -8.73
C TYR A 5 -0.13 12.42 -7.55
N ARG A 6 0.30 13.62 -7.16
CA ARG A 6 -0.32 14.42 -6.10
C ARG A 6 -1.75 14.86 -6.40
N THR A 7 -2.04 15.25 -7.65
CA THR A 7 -3.39 15.64 -8.08
C THR A 7 -4.33 14.42 -8.11
N ILE A 8 -3.83 13.27 -8.56
CA ILE A 8 -4.61 12.02 -8.63
C ILE A 8 -4.89 11.46 -7.22
N ALA A 9 -3.92 11.54 -6.31
CA ALA A 9 -4.12 11.15 -4.91
C ALA A 9 -5.20 11.97 -4.20
N ARG A 10 -5.48 13.20 -4.68
CA ARG A 10 -6.51 14.09 -4.13
C ARG A 10 -7.94 13.73 -4.54
N ILE A 11 -8.10 12.94 -5.61
CA ILE A 11 -9.40 12.42 -6.07
C ILE A 11 -9.85 11.23 -5.22
N VAL A 12 -8.91 10.55 -4.56
CA VAL A 12 -9.20 9.42 -3.69
C VAL A 12 -9.78 9.90 -2.36
N PRO A 13 -10.84 9.25 -1.85
CA PRO A 13 -11.47 9.61 -0.58
C PRO A 13 -10.44 9.68 0.55
N SER A 14 -10.53 10.70 1.39
CA SER A 14 -9.56 10.99 2.45
C SER A 14 -9.35 9.83 3.44
N TRP A 15 -10.36 8.96 3.59
CA TRP A 15 -10.31 7.82 4.51
C TRP A 15 -9.29 6.74 4.12
N THR A 16 -9.11 6.47 2.82
CA THR A 16 -8.07 5.52 2.35
C THR A 16 -6.69 6.16 2.38
N ASN A 17 -6.59 7.46 2.08
CA ASN A 17 -5.33 8.21 2.16
C ASN A 17 -4.71 8.15 3.57
N THR A 18 -5.51 8.34 4.63
CA THR A 18 -4.99 8.31 6.00
C THR A 18 -4.45 6.92 6.39
N LYS A 19 -5.20 5.85 6.10
CA LYS A 19 -4.76 4.48 6.41
C LYS A 19 -3.54 4.06 5.59
N LEU A 20 -3.51 4.37 4.29
CA LEU A 20 -2.33 4.09 3.47
C LEU A 20 -1.11 4.88 3.95
N LYS A 21 -1.30 6.13 4.40
CA LYS A 21 -0.23 6.95 4.96
C LYS A 21 0.32 6.36 6.25
N GLU A 22 -0.54 5.87 7.14
CA GLU A 22 -0.11 5.12 8.33
C GLU A 22 0.67 3.85 7.94
N PHE A 23 0.11 3.01 7.06
CA PHE A 23 0.78 1.78 6.61
C PHE A 23 2.13 2.05 5.94
N LEU A 24 2.23 3.12 5.14
CA LEU A 24 3.48 3.54 4.53
C LEU A 24 4.46 4.10 5.55
N SER A 25 4.00 4.81 6.58
CA SER A 25 4.87 5.30 7.66
C SER A 25 5.50 4.16 8.48
N TYR A 26 4.77 3.05 8.65
CA TYR A 26 5.28 1.84 9.29
C TYR A 26 6.11 0.97 8.32
N SER A 27 5.95 1.17 7.01
CA SER A 27 6.78 0.52 6.01
C SER A 27 8.13 1.26 5.90
N SER A 28 9.23 0.52 5.76
CA SER A 28 10.57 1.12 5.55
C SER A 28 10.74 1.76 4.16
N ILE A 29 9.64 2.04 3.45
CA ILE A 29 9.62 2.54 2.08
C ILE A 29 9.78 4.07 2.11
N ARG A 30 10.90 4.58 1.60
CA ARG A 30 11.21 6.01 1.49
C ARG A 30 10.51 6.64 0.28
N VAL A 31 9.21 6.46 0.15
CA VAL A 31 8.41 7.05 -0.94
C VAL A 31 7.31 7.89 -0.32
N ASP A 32 7.11 9.09 -0.85
CA ASP A 32 6.02 9.96 -0.45
C ASP A 32 4.68 9.21 -0.61
N PRO A 33 3.85 9.10 0.44
CA PRO A 33 2.62 8.31 0.38
C PRO A 33 1.66 8.74 -0.74
N GLU A 34 1.64 10.04 -1.03
CA GLU A 34 0.87 10.64 -2.11
C GLU A 34 1.37 10.19 -3.50
N ASP A 35 2.68 10.07 -3.68
CA ASP A 35 3.29 9.59 -4.93
C ASP A 35 3.00 8.09 -5.12
N PHE A 36 3.06 7.30 -4.05
CA PHE A 36 2.74 5.88 -4.10
C PHE A 36 1.27 5.63 -4.46
N ILE A 37 0.34 6.34 -3.81
CA ILE A 37 -1.09 6.22 -4.08
C ILE A 37 -1.41 6.61 -5.53
N GLY A 38 -0.85 7.73 -6.01
CA GLY A 38 -1.00 8.15 -7.39
C GLY A 38 -0.45 7.11 -8.38
N PHE A 39 0.70 6.51 -8.07
CA PHE A 39 1.30 5.45 -8.89
C PHE A 39 0.42 4.20 -8.94
N VAL A 40 -0.11 3.75 -7.81
CA VAL A 40 -1.00 2.57 -7.73
C VAL A 40 -2.27 2.79 -8.56
N ILE A 41 -2.89 3.96 -8.47
CA ILE A 41 -4.11 4.25 -9.26
C ILE A 41 -3.81 4.28 -10.76
N LEU A 42 -2.71 4.96 -11.15
CA LEU A 42 -2.32 5.03 -12.56
C LEU A 42 -1.97 3.66 -13.13
N SER A 43 -1.20 2.86 -12.38
CA SER A 43 -0.84 1.50 -12.79
C SER A 43 -2.06 0.58 -12.84
N SER A 44 -2.98 0.66 -11.88
CA SER A 44 -4.26 -0.05 -11.92
C SER A 44 -5.12 0.34 -13.13
N LEU A 45 -5.19 1.63 -13.45
CA LEU A 45 -5.92 2.13 -14.62
C LEU A 45 -5.30 1.64 -15.93
N LEU A 46 -3.98 1.71 -16.07
CA LEU A 46 -3.25 1.25 -17.25
C LEU A 46 -3.36 -0.28 -17.42
N LEU A 47 -3.27 -1.04 -16.33
CA LEU A 47 -3.48 -2.49 -16.34
C LEU A 47 -4.91 -2.84 -16.73
N GLY A 48 -5.90 -2.11 -16.20
CA GLY A 48 -7.30 -2.26 -16.59
C GLY A 48 -7.52 -1.98 -18.06
N LEU A 49 -6.91 -0.93 -18.59
CA LEU A 49 -7.07 -0.50 -19.99
C LEU A 49 -6.42 -1.50 -20.96
N GLY A 50 -5.17 -1.90 -20.69
CA GLY A 50 -4.47 -2.89 -21.51
C GLY A 50 -5.09 -4.29 -21.41
N GLY A 51 -5.36 -4.75 -20.18
CA GLY A 51 -5.95 -6.07 -19.94
C GLY A 51 -7.40 -6.17 -20.39
N GLY A 52 -8.18 -5.09 -20.21
CA GLY A 52 -9.55 -4.99 -20.71
C GLY A 52 -9.62 -5.03 -22.24
N PHE A 53 -8.68 -4.38 -22.93
CA PHE A 53 -8.63 -4.40 -24.40
C PHE A 53 -8.27 -5.80 -24.93
N LEU A 54 -7.24 -6.43 -24.36
CA LEU A 54 -6.83 -7.80 -24.71
C LEU A 54 -7.94 -8.82 -24.43
N ALA A 55 -8.54 -8.77 -23.23
CA ALA A 55 -9.61 -9.68 -22.85
C ALA A 55 -10.89 -9.44 -23.65
N GLY A 56 -11.25 -8.18 -23.92
CA GLY A 56 -12.38 -7.83 -24.77
C GLY A 56 -12.23 -8.34 -26.19
N TYR A 57 -11.03 -8.23 -26.77
CA TYR A 57 -10.72 -8.75 -28.10
C TYR A 57 -10.80 -10.29 -28.14
N PHE A 58 -10.22 -10.98 -27.16
CA PHE A 58 -10.17 -12.45 -27.15
C PHE A 58 -11.52 -13.11 -26.81
N LEU A 59 -12.28 -12.53 -25.88
CA LEU A 59 -13.54 -13.11 -25.40
C LEU A 59 -14.80 -12.60 -26.14
N GLN A 60 -14.66 -11.66 -27.10
CA GLN A 60 -15.78 -11.04 -27.84
C GLN A 60 -16.88 -10.45 -26.91
N LYS A 61 -16.46 -9.93 -25.76
CA LYS A 61 -17.35 -9.37 -24.73
C LYS A 61 -17.10 -7.86 -24.60
N PRO A 62 -18.06 -7.10 -24.04
CA PRO A 62 -17.89 -5.67 -23.87
C PRO A 62 -16.66 -5.35 -23.02
N PHE A 63 -15.75 -4.57 -23.60
CA PHE A 63 -14.51 -4.07 -23.00
C PHE A 63 -14.71 -3.55 -21.57
N TRP A 64 -15.79 -2.79 -21.36
CA TRP A 64 -16.12 -2.15 -20.09
C TRP A 64 -16.17 -3.12 -18.90
N VAL A 65 -16.67 -4.34 -19.10
CA VAL A 65 -16.78 -5.33 -18.01
C VAL A 65 -15.40 -5.75 -17.52
N PHE A 66 -14.49 -6.07 -18.45
CA PHE A 66 -13.13 -6.48 -18.12
C PHE A 66 -12.28 -5.32 -17.61
N PHE A 67 -12.46 -4.13 -18.19
CA PHE A 67 -11.79 -2.91 -17.74
C PHE A 67 -12.10 -2.62 -16.26
N VAL A 68 -13.37 -2.57 -15.89
CA VAL A 68 -13.78 -2.29 -14.51
C VAL A 68 -13.32 -3.42 -13.59
N ALA A 69 -13.53 -4.68 -13.97
CA ALA A 69 -13.13 -5.83 -13.14
C ALA A 69 -11.63 -5.86 -12.86
N LEU A 70 -10.78 -5.69 -13.87
CA LEU A 70 -9.31 -5.71 -13.71
C LEU A 70 -8.79 -4.50 -12.94
N THR A 71 -9.35 -3.32 -13.18
CA THR A 71 -8.96 -2.10 -12.44
C THR A 71 -9.28 -2.27 -10.95
N LEU A 72 -10.49 -2.72 -10.62
CA LEU A 72 -10.89 -2.94 -9.23
C LEU A 72 -10.08 -4.05 -8.57
N CYS A 73 -9.88 -5.16 -9.27
CA CYS A 73 -9.11 -6.30 -8.77
C CYS A 73 -7.67 -5.90 -8.46
N SER A 74 -6.98 -5.22 -9.39
CA SER A 74 -5.61 -4.77 -9.16
C SER A 74 -5.49 -3.82 -7.98
N TYR A 75 -6.45 -2.89 -7.82
CA TYR A 75 -6.46 -1.96 -6.69
C TYR A 75 -6.63 -2.68 -5.35
N ILE A 76 -7.56 -3.65 -5.27
CA ILE A 76 -7.78 -4.46 -4.07
C ILE A 76 -6.53 -5.27 -3.72
N VAL A 77 -5.88 -5.89 -4.71
CA VAL A 77 -4.67 -6.69 -4.50
C VAL A 77 -3.56 -5.83 -3.90
N VAL A 78 -3.34 -4.63 -4.43
CA VAL A 78 -2.31 -3.72 -3.90
C VAL A 78 -2.66 -3.25 -2.49
N TYR A 79 -3.94 -2.95 -2.21
CA TYR A 79 -4.39 -2.57 -0.88
C TYR A 79 -4.14 -3.69 0.15
N LEU A 80 -4.51 -4.92 -0.18
CA LEU A 80 -4.28 -6.09 0.69
C LEU A 80 -2.79 -6.39 0.87
N TRP A 81 -1.99 -6.23 -0.18
CA TRP A 81 -0.55 -6.39 -0.06
C TRP A 81 0.03 -5.40 0.95
N LEU A 82 -0.38 -4.13 0.86
CA LEU A 82 0.11 -3.09 1.75
C LEU A 82 -0.31 -3.32 3.20
N SER A 83 -1.54 -3.78 3.44
CA SER A 83 -2.00 -4.10 4.80
C SER A 83 -1.21 -5.25 5.41
N VAL A 84 -0.96 -6.33 4.64
CA VAL A 84 -0.14 -7.46 5.11
C VAL A 84 1.30 -7.03 5.41
N LEU A 85 1.85 -6.11 4.61
CA LEU A 85 3.20 -5.59 4.85
C LEU A 85 3.29 -4.80 6.16
N ALA A 86 2.28 -3.99 6.45
CA ALA A 86 2.17 -3.25 7.70
C ALA A 86 2.03 -4.21 8.90
N ASP A 87 1.16 -5.21 8.82
CA ASP A 87 0.96 -6.20 9.89
C ASP A 87 2.24 -7.01 10.18
N LYS A 88 2.97 -7.42 9.14
CA LYS A 88 4.26 -8.12 9.32
C LYS A 88 5.28 -7.28 10.08
N LYS A 89 5.29 -5.96 9.88
CA LYS A 89 6.19 -5.04 10.58
C LYS A 89 5.76 -4.83 12.03
N ALA A 90 4.45 -4.65 12.28
CA ALA A 90 3.91 -4.56 13.63
C ALA A 90 4.28 -5.80 14.45
N ARG A 91 4.07 -6.99 13.87
CA ARG A 91 4.41 -8.26 14.51
C ARG A 91 5.90 -8.41 14.82
N LEU A 92 6.79 -7.95 13.93
CA LEU A 92 8.24 -7.98 14.18
C LEU A 92 8.61 -7.11 15.39
N VAL A 93 7.98 -5.93 15.52
CA VAL A 93 8.18 -5.08 16.69
C VAL A 93 7.68 -5.77 17.96
N GLU A 94 6.48 -6.34 17.93
CA GLU A 94 5.90 -7.07 19.07
C GLU A 94 6.75 -8.27 19.52
N GLU A 95 7.30 -9.04 18.57
CA GLU A 95 8.18 -10.17 18.87
C GLU A 95 9.52 -9.74 19.47
N SER A 96 10.05 -8.58 19.07
CA SER A 96 11.32 -8.02 19.60
C SER A 96 11.18 -7.18 20.88
N LEU A 97 9.96 -6.74 21.21
CA LEU A 97 9.66 -5.92 22.38
C LEU A 97 10.09 -6.55 23.73
N PRO A 98 9.79 -7.83 24.02
CA PRO A 98 10.16 -8.42 25.31
C PRO A 98 11.67 -8.47 25.51
N ASP A 99 12.45 -8.78 24.46
CA ASP A 99 13.91 -8.82 24.53
C ASP A 99 14.50 -7.43 24.81
N ALA A 100 13.96 -6.39 24.15
CA ALA A 100 14.35 -5.01 24.39
C ALA A 100 14.05 -4.56 25.83
N LEU A 101 12.88 -4.93 26.36
CA LEU A 101 12.50 -4.66 27.76
C LEU A 101 13.40 -5.40 28.76
N GLN A 102 13.78 -6.64 28.46
CA GLN A 102 14.67 -7.41 29.30
C GLN A 102 16.08 -6.79 29.34
N LEU A 103 16.60 -6.33 28.20
CA LEU A 103 17.87 -5.59 28.14
C LEU A 103 17.81 -4.26 28.90
N MET A 104 16.74 -3.48 28.72
CA MET A 104 16.56 -2.22 29.45
C MET A 104 16.49 -2.44 30.96
N SER A 105 15.73 -3.43 31.42
CA SER A 105 15.62 -3.75 32.86
C SER A 105 16.95 -4.27 33.44
N SER A 106 17.74 -5.01 32.67
CA SER A 106 19.09 -5.44 33.05
C SER A 106 20.04 -4.25 33.22
N ASN A 107 20.04 -3.32 32.26
CA ASN A 107 20.87 -2.10 32.32
C ASN A 107 20.48 -1.19 33.49
N LEU A 108 19.17 -1.01 33.73
CA LEU A 108 18.67 -0.28 34.90
C LEU A 108 19.10 -0.93 36.21
N LYS A 109 19.05 -2.27 36.31
CA LYS A 109 19.49 -3.01 37.50
C LYS A 109 21.01 -2.93 37.71
N ALA A 110 21.78 -2.80 36.63
CA ALA A 110 23.23 -2.60 36.68
C ALA A 110 23.63 -1.16 37.06
N GLY A 111 22.68 -0.23 37.24
CA GLY A 111 22.96 1.17 37.57
C GLY A 111 23.51 1.98 36.40
N MET A 112 23.40 1.46 35.17
CA MET A 112 23.70 2.21 33.96
C MET A 112 22.48 3.06 33.59
N THR A 113 22.40 4.26 34.17
CA THR A 113 21.50 5.34 33.74
C THR A 113 22.26 6.37 32.92
#